data_AF-A0A793GYV3-F1
#
_entry.id   AF-A0A793GYV3-F1
#
_cell.length_a   1.000
_cell.length_b   1.000
_cell.length_c   1.000
_cell.angle_alpha   90.00
_cell.angle_beta   90.00
_cell.angle_gamma   90.00
#
_symmetry.space_group_name_H-M   'P 1'
#
loop_
_entity.id
_entity.type
_entity.pdbx_description
1 polymer ?
#
loop_
_entity_poly.entity_id
_entity_poly.type
_entity_poly.pdbx_seq_one_letter_code
_entity_poly.pdbx_strand_id
1 'polypeptide(L)'
;MESNIKGLVAAGHEMASELKAECGAVDMRSVAKLISDLATQLEVQLVRANALAEDQQKAIESIKQADSAVKLAHEKFSALAAENAGLKHAMAVTLEHVSVTDAGQAGVAAMIINDALHHSETPATDAFLAEIRAAARNEGINYTASRLAAAFNHGFINKSLREVFDVTRMILSAKEELANEPHPIDGLSGEYAEKSLEEWAEQIRKGADK
;
A
#
# COMPACT_ATOMS: atom_id res chain seq x y z
N MET A 1 -60.85 -47.78 20.96
CA MET A 1 -59.52 -47.16 20.83
C MET A 1 -58.40 -48.16 20.44
N GLU A 2 -58.69 -49.46 20.32
CA GLU A 2 -57.70 -50.51 19.92
C GLU A 2 -57.46 -50.66 18.41
N SER A 3 -58.18 -49.92 17.55
CA SER A 3 -58.15 -50.11 16.08
C SER A 3 -56.96 -49.42 15.39
N ASN A 4 -56.59 -48.20 15.81
CA ASN A 4 -55.52 -47.44 15.13
C ASN A 4 -54.12 -48.02 15.35
N ILE A 5 -53.86 -48.63 16.50
CA ILE A 5 -52.53 -49.18 16.82
C ILE A 5 -52.26 -50.41 15.96
N LYS A 6 -53.25 -51.29 15.77
CA LYS A 6 -53.09 -52.47 14.90
C LYS A 6 -52.88 -52.09 13.43
N GLY A 7 -53.58 -51.06 12.95
CA GLY A 7 -53.39 -50.53 11.60
C GLY A 7 -51.99 -49.95 11.38
N LEU A 8 -51.47 -49.19 12.34
CA LEU A 8 -50.11 -48.64 12.30
C LEU A 8 -49.04 -49.74 12.37
N VAL A 9 -49.26 -50.79 13.16
CA VAL A 9 -48.34 -51.95 13.23
C VAL A 9 -48.31 -52.72 11.91
N ALA A 10 -49.47 -52.95 11.28
CA ALA A 10 -49.54 -53.61 9.97
C ALA A 10 -48.85 -52.80 8.87
N ALA A 11 -49.13 -51.48 8.80
CA ALA A 11 -48.47 -50.58 7.86
C ALA A 11 -46.95 -50.51 8.10
N GLY A 12 -46.51 -50.55 9.36
CA GLY A 12 -45.09 -50.62 9.72
C GLY A 12 -44.42 -51.92 9.25
N HIS A 13 -45.11 -53.06 9.37
CA HIS A 13 -44.60 -54.34 8.86
C HIS A 13 -44.54 -54.38 7.33
N GLU A 14 -45.54 -53.81 6.66
CA GLU A 14 -45.59 -53.70 5.20
C GLU A 14 -44.45 -52.83 4.68
N MET A 15 -44.26 -51.63 5.24
CA MET A 15 -43.17 -50.73 4.88
C MET A 15 -41.78 -51.35 5.15
N ALA A 16 -41.61 -52.10 6.25
CA ALA A 16 -40.37 -52.83 6.52
C ALA A 16 -40.12 -53.99 5.53
N SER A 17 -41.20 -54.63 5.06
CA SER A 17 -41.13 -55.70 4.07
C SER A 17 -40.80 -55.15 2.68
N GLU A 18 -41.41 -54.03 2.29
CA GLU A 18 -41.11 -53.30 1.05
C GLU A 18 -39.65 -52.84 1.03
N LEU A 19 -39.17 -52.23 2.11
CA LEU A 19 -37.77 -51.80 2.23
C LEU A 19 -36.79 -52.98 2.09
N LYS A 20 -37.14 -54.14 2.66
CA LYS A 20 -36.34 -55.37 2.58
C LYS A 20 -36.40 -56.04 1.20
N ALA A 21 -37.53 -55.95 0.50
CA ALA A 21 -37.74 -56.53 -0.82
C ALA A 21 -37.08 -55.70 -1.93
N GLU A 22 -37.18 -54.37 -1.87
CA GLU A 22 -36.62 -53.46 -2.88
C GLU A 22 -35.11 -53.19 -2.69
N CYS A 23 -34.59 -53.19 -1.45
CA CYS A 23 -33.16 -53.00 -1.18
C CYS A 23 -32.35 -54.31 -1.07
N GLY A 24 -32.96 -55.49 -1.13
CA GLY A 24 -32.24 -56.77 -1.05
C GLY A 24 -31.24 -56.86 0.11
N ALA A 25 -30.01 -57.35 -0.17
CA ALA A 25 -28.93 -57.52 0.81
C ALA A 25 -28.22 -56.22 1.24
N VAL A 26 -28.76 -55.04 0.90
CA VAL A 26 -28.15 -53.75 1.26
C VAL A 26 -28.41 -53.45 2.74
N ASP A 27 -27.33 -53.36 3.50
CA ASP A 27 -27.37 -52.96 4.90
C ASP A 27 -27.72 -51.46 5.01
N MET A 28 -28.88 -51.15 5.59
CA MET A 28 -29.34 -49.76 5.78
C MET A 28 -28.38 -48.92 6.63
N ARG A 29 -27.56 -49.54 7.51
CA ARG A 29 -26.52 -48.78 8.22
C ARG A 29 -25.41 -48.31 7.28
N SER A 30 -25.06 -49.13 6.29
CA SER A 30 -24.08 -48.77 5.26
C SER A 30 -24.59 -47.63 4.37
N VAL A 31 -25.88 -47.63 4.03
CA VAL A 31 -26.51 -46.51 3.30
C VAL A 31 -26.53 -45.23 4.13
N ALA A 32 -26.94 -45.32 5.40
CA ALA A 32 -26.94 -44.18 6.32
C ALA A 32 -25.53 -43.60 6.51
N LYS A 33 -24.51 -44.46 6.60
CA LYS A 33 -23.11 -44.05 6.68
C LYS A 33 -22.68 -43.32 5.41
N LEU A 34 -23.00 -43.85 4.22
CA LEU A 34 -22.67 -43.21 2.95
C LEU A 34 -23.34 -41.84 2.81
N ILE A 35 -24.60 -41.70 3.23
CA ILE A 35 -25.31 -40.40 3.25
C ILE A 35 -24.61 -39.42 4.21
N SER A 36 -24.20 -39.87 5.39
CA SER A 36 -23.46 -39.05 6.36
C SER A 36 -22.10 -38.62 5.82
N ASP A 37 -21.37 -39.53 5.18
CA ASP A 37 -20.05 -39.25 4.58
C ASP A 37 -20.21 -38.25 3.42
N LEU A 38 -21.23 -38.41 2.59
CA LEU A 38 -21.53 -37.49 1.48
C LEU A 38 -21.95 -36.10 1.99
N ALA A 39 -22.78 -36.02 3.03
CA ALA A 39 -23.16 -34.75 3.65
C ALA A 39 -21.94 -34.01 4.19
N THR A 40 -21.05 -34.72 4.89
CA THR A 40 -19.79 -34.16 5.40
C THR A 40 -18.89 -33.69 4.26
N GLN A 41 -18.79 -34.46 3.16
CA GLN A 41 -18.03 -34.05 1.99
C GLN A 41 -18.62 -32.80 1.32
N LEU A 42 -19.94 -32.68 1.21
CA LEU A 42 -20.60 -31.49 0.67
C LEU A 42 -20.32 -30.25 1.52
N GLU A 43 -20.36 -30.36 2.84
CA GLU A 43 -20.00 -29.26 3.75
C GLU A 43 -18.55 -28.82 3.55
N VAL A 44 -17.61 -29.77 3.46
CA VAL A 44 -16.19 -29.47 3.19
C VAL A 44 -16.02 -28.78 1.83
N GLN A 45 -16.72 -29.23 0.79
CA GLN A 45 -16.68 -28.59 -0.52
C GLN A 45 -17.27 -27.19 -0.50
N LEU A 46 -18.35 -26.96 0.26
CA LEU A 46 -18.95 -25.64 0.42
C LEU A 46 -17.97 -24.66 1.08
N VAL A 47 -17.32 -25.07 2.17
CA VAL A 47 -16.31 -24.25 2.85
C VAL A 47 -15.13 -23.94 1.91
N ARG A 48 -14.64 -24.95 1.17
CA ARG A 48 -13.56 -24.75 0.20
C ARG A 48 -13.95 -23.82 -0.95
N ALA A 49 -15.17 -23.94 -1.46
CA ALA A 49 -15.68 -23.07 -2.51
C ALA A 49 -15.79 -21.62 -2.03
N ASN A 50 -16.28 -21.41 -0.80
CA ASN A 50 -16.36 -20.07 -0.21
C ASN A 50 -14.97 -19.45 -0.02
N ALA A 51 -14.00 -20.20 0.52
CA ALA A 51 -12.63 -19.72 0.68
C ALA A 51 -11.98 -19.37 -0.68
N LEU A 52 -12.20 -20.20 -1.71
CA LEU A 52 -11.70 -19.92 -3.06
C LEU A 52 -12.36 -18.67 -3.65
N ALA A 53 -13.66 -18.45 -3.42
CA ALA A 53 -14.36 -17.26 -3.88
C ALA A 53 -13.82 -15.99 -3.21
N GLU A 54 -13.55 -16.03 -1.91
CA GLU A 54 -12.91 -14.92 -1.19
C GLU A 54 -11.51 -14.61 -1.70
N ASP A 55 -10.70 -15.65 -1.93
CA ASP A 55 -9.34 -15.47 -2.48
C ASP A 55 -9.37 -14.94 -3.92
N GLN A 56 -10.30 -15.41 -4.75
CA GLN A 56 -10.52 -14.86 -6.08
C GLN A 56 -10.94 -13.40 -6.03
N GLN A 57 -11.83 -13.01 -5.11
CA GLN A 57 -12.24 -11.63 -4.94
C GLN A 57 -11.06 -10.74 -4.55
N LYS A 58 -10.24 -11.16 -3.58
CA LYS A 58 -9.00 -10.46 -3.19
C LYS A 58 -8.02 -10.33 -4.35
N ALA A 59 -7.86 -11.39 -5.15
CA ALA A 59 -6.99 -11.36 -6.32
C ALA A 59 -7.49 -10.38 -7.39
N ILE A 60 -8.79 -10.34 -7.67
CA ILE A 60 -9.41 -9.39 -8.60
C ILE A 60 -9.18 -7.94 -8.12
N GLU A 61 -9.38 -7.68 -6.83
CA GLU A 61 -9.14 -6.35 -6.25
C GLU A 61 -7.66 -5.94 -6.35
N SER A 62 -6.74 -6.86 -6.05
CA SER A 62 -5.30 -6.62 -6.20
C SER A 62 -4.91 -6.34 -7.64
N ILE A 63 -5.46 -7.08 -8.62
CA ILE A 63 -5.19 -6.85 -10.04
C ILE A 63 -5.72 -5.49 -10.47
N LYS A 64 -6.92 -5.11 -10.02
CA LYS A 64 -7.51 -3.80 -10.33
C LYS A 64 -6.66 -2.65 -9.77
N GLN A 65 -6.14 -2.80 -8.55
CA GLN A 65 -5.23 -1.82 -7.97
C GLN A 65 -3.91 -1.74 -8.77
N ALA A 66 -3.32 -2.87 -9.13
CA ALA A 66 -2.11 -2.92 -9.94
C ALA A 66 -2.30 -2.26 -11.32
N ASP A 67 -3.41 -2.54 -12.01
CA ASP A 67 -3.75 -1.92 -13.30
C ASP A 67 -3.87 -0.40 -13.18
N SER A 68 -4.54 0.09 -12.13
CA SER A 68 -4.65 1.53 -11.88
C SER A 68 -3.29 2.19 -11.61
N ALA A 69 -2.38 1.51 -10.90
CA ALA A 69 -1.04 2.00 -10.63
C ALA A 69 -0.19 2.04 -11.91
N VAL A 70 -0.28 1.00 -12.76
CA VAL A 70 0.41 0.95 -14.05
C VAL A 70 -0.07 2.08 -14.97
N LYS A 71 -1.38 2.30 -15.04
CA LYS A 71 -1.96 3.39 -15.84
C LYS A 71 -1.44 4.76 -15.40
N LEU A 72 -1.47 5.03 -14.08
CA LEU A 72 -0.96 6.29 -13.53
C LEU A 72 0.53 6.48 -13.82
N ALA A 73 1.34 5.43 -13.66
CA ALA A 73 2.77 5.48 -13.98
C ALA A 73 2.99 5.77 -15.48
N HIS A 74 2.22 5.11 -16.36
CA HIS A 74 2.31 5.34 -17.80
C HIS A 74 1.96 6.79 -18.18
N GLU A 75 0.92 7.37 -17.59
CA GLU A 75 0.55 8.78 -17.80
C GLU A 75 1.67 9.73 -17.38
N LYS A 76 2.25 9.52 -16.18
CA LYS A 76 3.38 10.34 -15.68
C LYS A 76 4.62 10.25 -16.57
N PHE A 77 5.03 9.03 -16.94
CA PHE A 77 6.20 8.85 -17.81
C PHE A 77 5.97 9.40 -19.22
N SER A 78 4.74 9.30 -19.73
CA SER A 78 4.39 9.89 -21.03
C SER A 78 4.49 11.42 -20.99
N ALA A 79 4.04 12.06 -19.90
CA ALA A 79 4.20 13.50 -19.71
C ALA A 79 5.68 13.92 -19.65
N LEU A 80 6.51 13.21 -18.86
CA LEU A 80 7.96 13.44 -18.80
C LEU A 80 8.64 13.21 -20.16
N ALA A 81 8.22 12.20 -20.92
CA ALA A 81 8.77 11.92 -22.24
C ALA A 81 8.41 13.02 -23.24
N ALA A 82 7.17 13.52 -23.21
CA ALA A 82 6.71 14.62 -24.05
C ALA A 82 7.44 15.93 -23.73
N GLU A 83 7.59 16.26 -22.44
CA GLU A 83 8.37 17.42 -21.98
C GLU A 83 9.83 17.32 -22.46
N ASN A 84 10.48 16.18 -22.27
CA ASN A 84 11.84 15.92 -22.74
C ASN A 84 11.97 16.03 -24.27
N ALA A 85 10.98 15.56 -25.03
CA ALA A 85 10.98 15.68 -26.48
C ALA A 85 10.85 17.16 -26.92
N GLY A 86 9.99 17.93 -26.24
CA GLY A 86 9.85 19.38 -26.45
C GLY A 86 11.15 20.14 -26.20
N LEU A 87 11.82 19.86 -25.07
CA LEU A 87 13.12 20.46 -24.74
C LEU A 87 14.20 20.12 -25.77
N LYS A 88 14.29 18.85 -26.19
CA LYS A 88 15.23 18.43 -27.24
C LYS A 88 14.95 19.11 -28.57
N HIS A 89 13.68 19.25 -28.93
CA HIS A 89 13.28 19.92 -30.17
C HIS A 89 13.61 21.41 -30.15
N ALA A 90 13.30 22.11 -29.05
CA ALA A 90 13.65 23.52 -28.87
C ALA A 90 15.17 23.73 -29.00
N MET A 91 15.97 22.83 -28.42
CA MET A 91 17.43 22.86 -28.53
C MET A 91 17.90 22.65 -29.98
N ALA A 92 17.31 21.70 -30.71
CA ALA A 92 17.64 21.43 -32.11
C ALA A 92 17.29 22.61 -33.04
N VAL A 93 16.07 23.15 -32.94
CA VAL A 93 15.63 24.31 -33.75
C VAL A 93 16.55 25.50 -33.53
N THR A 94 16.97 25.74 -32.29
CA THR A 94 17.84 26.90 -32.02
C THR A 94 19.26 26.70 -32.55
N LEU A 95 19.77 25.47 -32.62
CA LEU A 95 21.06 25.18 -33.25
C LEU A 95 21.01 25.31 -34.79
N GLU A 96 19.87 25.02 -35.42
CA GLU A 96 19.71 25.13 -36.88
C GLU A 96 19.56 26.57 -37.39
N HIS A 97 18.95 27.47 -36.60
CA HIS A 97 18.68 28.86 -37.01
C HIS A 97 19.82 29.83 -36.71
N VAL A 98 20.86 29.39 -35.98
CA VAL A 98 22.04 30.20 -35.70
C VAL A 98 23.10 29.94 -36.76
N SER A 99 23.06 30.72 -37.84
CA SER A 99 24.17 30.80 -38.79
C SER A 99 25.28 31.68 -38.20
N VAL A 100 26.12 31.07 -37.39
CA VAL A 100 27.29 31.72 -36.81
C VAL A 100 28.37 31.92 -37.86
N THR A 101 28.42 33.12 -38.42
CA THR A 101 29.48 33.49 -39.38
C THR A 101 30.64 34.24 -38.73
N ASP A 102 30.44 34.78 -37.52
CA ASP A 102 31.50 35.32 -36.66
C ASP A 102 31.36 34.87 -35.19
N ALA A 103 32.45 35.01 -34.42
CA ALA A 103 32.50 34.59 -33.02
C ALA A 103 31.62 35.44 -32.07
N GLY A 104 31.24 36.66 -32.45
CA GLY A 104 30.37 37.53 -31.65
C GLY A 104 28.91 37.10 -31.71
N GLN A 105 28.43 36.73 -32.90
CA GLN A 105 27.10 36.15 -33.12
C GLN A 105 26.95 34.79 -32.40
N ALA A 106 28.05 34.05 -32.25
CA ALA A 106 28.07 32.80 -31.49
C ALA A 106 27.76 33.03 -30.01
N GLY A 107 28.37 34.04 -29.41
CA GLY A 107 28.12 34.40 -28.02
C GLY A 107 26.68 34.85 -27.78
N VAL A 108 26.13 35.68 -28.68
CA VAL A 108 24.74 36.17 -28.57
C VAL A 108 23.72 35.03 -28.72
N ALA A 109 23.92 34.14 -29.69
CA ALA A 109 23.07 32.99 -29.87
C ALA A 109 23.12 32.01 -28.70
N ALA A 110 24.32 31.74 -28.17
CA ALA A 110 24.49 30.92 -26.98
C ALA A 110 23.79 31.53 -25.76
N MET A 111 23.81 32.86 -25.62
CA MET A 111 23.12 33.57 -24.55
C MET A 111 21.59 33.46 -24.67
N ILE A 112 21.03 33.66 -25.87
CA ILE A 112 19.59 33.51 -26.13
C ILE A 112 19.13 32.06 -25.89
N ILE A 113 19.93 31.07 -26.31
CA ILE A 113 19.66 29.65 -26.04
C ILE A 113 19.66 29.38 -24.54
N ASN A 114 20.67 29.87 -23.83
CA ASN A 114 20.80 29.68 -22.39
C ASN A 114 19.62 30.30 -21.63
N ASP A 115 19.22 31.50 -22.04
CA ASP A 115 18.09 32.24 -21.47
C ASP A 115 16.76 31.53 -21.75
N ALA A 116 16.52 31.08 -22.98
CA ALA A 116 15.31 30.33 -23.34
C ALA A 116 15.23 28.98 -22.62
N LEU A 117 16.36 28.29 -22.43
CA LEU A 117 16.41 27.04 -21.66
C LEU A 117 16.22 27.26 -20.16
N HIS A 118 16.75 28.36 -19.59
CA HIS A 118 16.57 28.68 -18.17
C HIS A 118 15.15 29.13 -17.83
N HIS A 119 14.42 29.71 -18.80
CA HIS A 119 13.03 30.12 -18.63
C HIS A 119 12.02 29.08 -19.13
N SER A 120 12.47 27.94 -19.65
CA SER A 120 11.58 26.84 -20.03
C SER A 120 11.05 26.15 -18.77
N GLU A 121 9.75 26.25 -18.52
CA GLU A 121 9.09 25.54 -17.42
C GLU A 121 9.11 24.02 -17.67
N THR A 122 9.30 23.24 -16.61
CA THR A 122 9.30 21.77 -16.65
C THR A 122 8.27 21.18 -15.67
N PRO A 123 6.97 21.46 -15.88
CA PRO A 123 5.92 21.12 -14.93
C PRO A 123 5.79 19.61 -14.64
N ALA A 124 6.09 18.73 -15.62
CA ALA A 124 6.05 17.30 -15.40
C ALA A 124 7.22 16.85 -14.51
N THR A 125 8.41 17.40 -14.75
CA THR A 125 9.58 17.17 -13.89
C THR A 125 9.37 17.71 -12.48
N ASP A 126 8.82 18.92 -12.34
CA ASP A 126 8.55 19.54 -11.04
C ASP A 126 7.55 18.73 -10.23
N ALA A 127 6.45 18.27 -10.86
CA ALA A 127 5.47 17.41 -10.22
C ALA A 127 6.09 16.07 -9.78
N PHE A 128 6.93 15.46 -10.62
CA PHE A 128 7.62 14.22 -10.29
C PHE A 128 8.59 14.38 -9.11
N LEU A 129 9.37 15.48 -9.09
CA LEU A 129 10.27 15.79 -7.99
C LEU A 129 9.53 16.10 -6.70
N ALA A 130 8.38 16.79 -6.77
CA ALA A 130 7.53 17.04 -5.62
C ALA A 130 7.00 15.72 -5.01
N GLU A 131 6.57 14.78 -5.84
CA GLU A 131 6.15 13.45 -5.41
C GLU A 131 7.27 12.67 -4.73
N ILE A 132 8.47 12.61 -5.33
CA ILE A 132 9.64 11.96 -4.72
C ILE A 132 9.96 12.59 -3.37
N ARG A 133 9.94 13.93 -3.30
CA ARG A 133 10.24 14.66 -2.07
C ARG A 133 9.19 14.36 -0.98
N ALA A 134 7.91 14.28 -1.35
CA ALA A 134 6.85 13.89 -0.42
C ALA A 134 7.03 12.44 0.08
N ALA A 135 7.36 11.51 -0.82
CA ALA A 135 7.64 10.12 -0.45
C ALA A 135 8.85 10.01 0.50
N ALA A 136 9.96 10.65 0.17
CA ALA A 136 11.17 10.66 1.00
C ALA A 136 10.91 11.25 2.40
N ARG A 137 10.12 12.32 2.50
CA ARG A 137 9.69 12.89 3.78
C ARG A 137 8.87 11.89 4.60
N ASN A 138 7.90 11.21 3.97
CA ASN A 138 7.08 10.21 4.63
C ASN A 138 7.92 9.02 5.12
N GLU A 139 8.92 8.58 4.34
CA GLU A 139 9.87 7.55 4.72
C GLU A 139 10.74 7.98 5.91
N GLY A 140 11.27 9.21 5.90
CA GLY A 140 12.04 9.76 7.02
C GLY A 140 11.23 9.84 8.32
N ILE A 141 9.96 10.25 8.24
CA ILE A 141 9.03 10.25 9.38
C ILE A 141 8.81 8.82 9.91
N ASN A 142 8.51 7.87 9.02
CA ASN A 142 8.32 6.47 9.38
C ASN A 142 9.56 5.88 10.07
N TYR A 143 10.73 6.17 9.52
CA TYR A 143 12.00 5.74 10.05
C TYR A 143 12.20 6.28 11.46
N THR A 144 11.97 7.57 11.68
CA THR A 144 12.11 8.22 12.99
C THR A 144 11.15 7.63 14.02
N ALA A 145 9.87 7.48 13.68
CA ALA A 145 8.87 6.87 14.56
C ALA A 145 9.25 5.42 14.92
N SER A 146 9.74 4.66 13.93
CA SER A 146 10.17 3.27 14.12
C SER A 146 11.41 3.17 15.02
N ARG A 147 12.38 4.09 14.88
CA ARG A 147 13.56 4.15 15.75
C ARG A 147 13.18 4.49 17.19
N LEU A 148 12.24 5.42 17.40
CA LEU A 148 11.71 5.75 18.73
C LEU A 148 11.03 4.53 19.37
N ALA A 149 10.12 3.88 18.66
CA ALA A 149 9.40 2.71 19.14
C ALA A 149 10.37 1.55 19.47
N ALA A 150 11.36 1.32 18.62
CA ALA A 150 12.40 0.32 18.86
C ALA A 150 13.24 0.64 20.11
N ALA A 151 13.65 1.90 20.27
CA ALA A 151 14.43 2.33 21.44
C ALA A 151 13.67 2.07 22.75
N PHE A 152 12.37 2.32 22.78
CA PHE A 152 11.51 1.98 23.92
C PHE A 152 11.41 0.46 24.14
N ASN A 153 11.09 -0.32 23.10
CA ASN A 153 10.93 -1.78 23.22
C ASN A 153 12.22 -2.50 23.68
N HIS A 154 13.39 -1.91 23.40
CA HIS A 154 14.68 -2.42 23.83
C HIS A 154 15.19 -1.81 25.15
N GLY A 155 14.39 -0.99 25.82
CA GLY A 155 14.69 -0.46 27.16
C GLY A 155 15.67 0.71 27.20
N PHE A 156 15.96 1.36 26.07
CA PHE A 156 16.81 2.57 26.02
C PHE A 156 16.08 3.82 26.51
N ILE A 157 14.74 3.79 26.55
CA ILE A 157 13.90 4.92 26.97
C ILE A 157 13.14 4.53 28.24
N ASN A 158 13.45 5.22 29.33
CA ASN A 158 12.77 5.05 30.62
C ASN A 158 11.57 6.02 30.75
N LYS A 159 10.55 5.83 29.92
CA LYS A 159 9.28 6.58 29.92
C LYS A 159 8.09 5.63 29.94
N SER A 160 6.90 6.14 30.24
CA SER A 160 5.70 5.32 30.20
C SER A 160 5.32 4.95 28.76
N LEU A 161 4.65 3.80 28.57
CA LEU A 161 4.10 3.40 27.26
C LEU A 161 3.23 4.51 26.66
N ARG A 162 2.47 5.22 27.50
CA ARG A 162 1.59 6.31 27.06
C ARG A 162 2.38 7.48 26.49
N GLU A 163 3.42 7.93 27.18
CA GLU A 163 4.26 9.03 26.68
C GLU A 163 4.94 8.65 25.35
N VAL A 164 5.50 7.44 25.25
CA VAL A 164 6.14 6.98 24.00
C VAL A 164 5.13 6.83 22.88
N PHE A 165 3.93 6.33 23.17
CA PHE A 165 2.84 6.25 22.20
C PHE A 165 2.45 7.63 21.68
N ASP A 166 2.27 8.61 22.58
CA ASP A 166 1.89 9.97 22.21
C ASP A 166 2.97 10.63 21.34
N VAL A 167 4.26 10.49 21.68
CA VAL A 167 5.36 11.03 20.87
C VAL A 167 5.50 10.30 19.52
N THR A 168 5.37 8.97 19.50
CA THR A 168 5.42 8.19 18.24
C THR A 168 4.27 8.59 17.32
N ARG A 169 3.07 8.79 17.88
CA ARG A 169 1.91 9.27 17.14
C ARG A 169 2.11 10.70 16.63
N MET A 170 2.67 11.59 17.44
CA MET A 170 3.02 12.97 17.06
C MET A 170 4.01 12.99 15.89
N ILE A 171 5.03 12.12 15.90
CA ILE A 171 5.96 12.01 14.76
C ILE A 171 5.20 11.55 13.51
N LEU A 172 4.32 10.53 13.63
CA LEU A 172 3.56 10.03 12.48
C LEU A 172 2.53 11.03 11.93
N SER A 173 1.95 11.90 12.77
CA SER A 173 1.01 12.94 12.33
C SER A 173 1.69 14.03 11.49
N ALA A 174 3.01 14.18 11.60
CA ALA A 174 3.76 15.10 10.74
C ALA A 174 3.54 14.83 9.24
N LYS A 175 3.16 13.60 8.83
CA LYS A 175 2.83 13.32 7.42
C LYS A 175 1.63 14.14 6.93
N GLU A 176 0.62 14.29 7.77
CA GLU A 176 -0.58 15.07 7.46
C GLU A 176 -0.25 16.57 7.46
N GLU A 177 0.63 17.01 8.37
CA GLU A 177 1.12 18.40 8.43
C GLU A 177 1.89 18.76 7.14
N LEU A 178 2.87 17.93 6.75
CA LEU A 178 3.68 18.12 5.54
C LEU A 178 2.85 18.06 4.24
N ALA A 179 1.74 17.32 4.23
CA ALA A 179 0.86 17.23 3.07
C ALA A 179 -0.02 18.48 2.89
N ASN A 180 -0.30 19.22 3.97
CA ASN A 180 -1.23 20.34 3.99
C ASN A 180 -0.55 21.71 4.10
N GLU A 181 0.77 21.78 4.31
CA GLU A 181 1.49 23.06 4.47
C GLU A 181 1.96 23.68 3.13
N PRO A 182 1.51 24.90 2.79
CA PRO A 182 1.93 25.60 1.58
C PRO A 182 3.25 26.39 1.72
N HIS A 183 3.91 26.37 2.88
CA HIS A 183 5.13 27.16 3.17
C HIS A 183 6.34 26.28 3.52
N PRO A 184 7.57 26.81 3.43
CA PRO A 184 8.77 26.09 3.88
C PRO A 184 8.66 25.79 5.37
N ILE A 185 8.82 24.51 5.71
CA ILE A 185 8.59 23.98 7.05
C ILE A 185 9.90 24.06 7.81
N ASP A 186 9.91 24.83 8.89
CA ASP A 186 11.03 24.91 9.83
C ASP A 186 11.30 23.51 10.43
N GLY A 187 12.57 23.15 10.59
CA GLY A 187 12.99 21.85 11.14
C GLY A 187 13.28 20.72 10.14
N LEU A 188 13.00 20.88 8.83
CA LEU A 188 13.41 19.89 7.82
C LEU A 188 14.92 19.84 7.57
N SER A 189 15.64 20.91 7.90
CA SER A 189 17.11 20.99 7.75
C SER A 189 17.85 20.11 8.76
N GLY A 190 17.21 19.78 9.88
CA GLY A 190 17.87 19.11 11.01
C GLY A 190 18.62 20.06 11.97
N GLU A 191 18.79 21.34 11.61
CA GLU A 191 19.59 22.32 12.38
C GLU A 191 19.12 22.44 13.84
N TYR A 192 17.82 22.40 14.09
CA TYR A 192 17.29 22.43 15.46
C TYR A 192 17.73 21.21 16.27
N ALA A 193 17.70 20.02 15.67
CA ALA A 193 18.11 18.78 16.32
C ALA A 193 19.62 18.78 16.58
N GLU A 194 20.42 19.22 15.61
CA GLU A 194 21.88 19.34 15.75
C GLU A 194 22.27 20.30 16.86
N LYS A 195 21.66 21.49 16.90
CA LYS A 195 21.88 22.47 17.97
C LYS A 195 21.47 21.92 19.33
N SER A 196 20.33 21.22 19.42
CA SER A 196 19.88 20.60 20.66
C SER A 196 20.89 19.56 21.17
N LEU A 197 21.48 18.76 20.27
CA LEU A 197 22.52 17.79 20.63
C LEU A 197 23.77 18.47 21.20
N GLU A 198 24.21 19.59 20.61
CA GLU A 198 25.34 20.37 21.13
C GLU A 198 25.07 20.90 22.55
N GLU A 199 23.87 21.44 22.76
CA GLU A 199 23.43 21.96 24.07
C GLU A 199 23.36 20.86 25.12
N TRP A 200 22.79 19.69 24.79
CA TRP A 200 22.72 18.55 25.71
C TRP A 200 24.11 17.99 26.02
N ALA A 201 25.00 17.89 25.03
CA ALA A 201 26.38 17.45 25.22
C ALA A 201 27.15 18.40 26.15
N GLU A 202 26.88 19.70 26.09
CA GLU A 202 27.44 20.66 27.05
C GLU A 202 26.88 20.48 28.47
N GLN A 203 25.58 20.24 28.62
CA GLN A 203 24.96 19.98 29.91
C GLN A 203 25.53 18.72 30.59
N ILE A 204 25.68 17.63 29.82
CA ILE A 204 26.32 16.39 30.28
C ILE A 204 27.75 16.66 30.77
N ARG A 205 28.55 17.42 30.00
CA ARG A 205 29.93 17.79 30.40
C ARG A 205 29.99 18.59 31.70
N LYS A 206 28.95 19.38 31.99
CA LYS A 206 28.83 20.17 33.23
C LYS A 206 28.26 19.36 34.41
N GLY A 207 27.97 18.07 34.23
CA GLY A 207 27.43 17.20 35.26
C GLY A 207 25.97 17.49 35.61
N ALA A 208 25.20 18.05 34.67
CA ALA A 208 23.80 18.40 34.86
C ALA A 208 22.82 17.21 34.66
N ASP A 209 23.32 15.97 34.53
CA ASP A 209 22.51 14.77 34.36
C ASP A 209 21.69 14.49 35.63
N LYS A 210 20.41 14.90 35.62
CA LYS A 210 19.40 14.58 36.64
C LYS A 210 18.28 13.75 36.06
#